data_AF-A0A963VXF4-F1
#
_entry.id   AF-A0A963VXF4-F1
#
_cell.length_a   1.000
_cell.length_b   1.000
_cell.length_c   1.000
_cell.angle_alpha   90.00
_cell.angle_beta   90.00
_cell.angle_gamma   90.00
#
_symmetry.space_group_name_H-M   'P 1'
#
loop_
_entity.id
_entity.type
_entity.pdbx_description
1 polymer ?
#
loop_
_entity_poly.entity_id
_entity_poly.type
_entity_poly.pdbx_seq_one_letter_code
_entity_poly.pdbx_strand_id
1 'polypeptide(L)'
;MQKPSRDPRSPAEQEASLQAIATQTGTSVEELRQLEQALREIPIDRYLEGCFGENHGAFYDPREDLWIVPNHAHDGPGFAFTAIRSDRSWFAGVVPPGAFQ
;
A
#
# COMPACT_ATOMS: atom_id res chain seq x y z
N MET A 1 4.39 -13.55 13.69
CA MET A 1 2.92 -13.65 13.57
C MET A 1 2.48 -12.58 12.59
N GLN A 2 1.91 -12.93 11.43
CA GLN A 2 1.31 -11.93 10.54
C GLN A 2 0.09 -11.36 11.25
N LYS A 3 0.00 -10.03 11.37
CA LYS A 3 -1.22 -9.38 11.86
C LYS A 3 -2.34 -9.66 10.85
N PRO A 4 -3.59 -9.84 11.30
CA PRO A 4 -4.72 -10.02 10.38
C PRO A 4 -4.78 -8.84 9.41
N SER A 5 -5.12 -9.12 8.15
CA SER A 5 -5.35 -8.09 7.13
C SER A 5 -6.27 -7.02 7.70
N ARG A 6 -5.85 -5.76 7.62
CA ARG A 6 -6.63 -4.59 8.06
C ARG A 6 -7.57 -4.09 6.95
N ASP A 7 -7.78 -4.90 5.92
CA ASP A 7 -8.77 -4.64 4.88
C ASP A 7 -10.19 -4.68 5.50
N PRO A 8 -10.94 -3.57 5.49
CA PRO A 8 -12.27 -3.51 6.09
C PRO A 8 -13.33 -4.27 5.27
N ARG A 9 -13.01 -4.67 4.04
CA ARG A 9 -13.92 -5.41 3.16
C ARG A 9 -14.17 -6.81 3.71
N SER A 10 -15.41 -7.26 3.58
CA SER A 10 -15.76 -8.66 3.81
C SER A 10 -15.02 -9.59 2.83
N PRO A 11 -14.84 -10.87 3.15
CA PRO A 11 -14.22 -11.83 2.23
C PRO A 11 -14.89 -11.88 0.85
N ALA A 12 -16.21 -11.69 0.79
CA ALA A 12 -16.95 -11.66 -0.46
C ALA A 12 -16.62 -10.41 -1.30
N GLU A 13 -16.47 -9.25 -0.67
CA GLU A 13 -16.07 -8.01 -1.35
C GLU A 13 -14.61 -8.06 -1.82
N GLN A 14 -13.73 -8.72 -1.05
CA GLN A 14 -12.34 -8.97 -1.47
C GLN A 14 -12.30 -9.87 -2.70
N GLU A 15 -13.05 -10.97 -2.70
CA GLU A 15 -13.13 -11.88 -3.85
C GLU A 15 -13.73 -11.19 -5.07
N ALA A 16 -14.81 -10.41 -4.90
CA ALA A 16 -15.42 -9.65 -5.99
C ALA A 16 -14.44 -8.61 -6.58
N SER A 17 -13.64 -7.97 -5.73
CA SER A 17 -12.59 -7.05 -6.16
C SER A 17 -11.50 -7.76 -6.97
N LEU A 18 -11.02 -8.91 -6.51
CA LEU A 18 -10.03 -9.71 -7.25
C LEU A 18 -10.58 -10.18 -8.60
N GLN A 19 -11.84 -10.62 -8.63
CA GLN A 19 -12.49 -11.04 -9.86
C GLN A 19 -12.63 -9.87 -10.86
N ALA A 20 -12.94 -8.66 -10.38
CA ALA A 20 -13.02 -7.47 -11.20
C ALA A 20 -11.65 -7.10 -11.80
N ILE A 21 -10.58 -7.13 -11.00
CA ILE A 21 -9.22 -6.87 -11.47
C ILE A 21 -8.79 -7.93 -12.48
N ALA A 22 -9.05 -9.21 -12.20
CA ALA A 22 -8.74 -10.32 -13.09
C ALA A 22 -9.39 -10.14 -14.47
N THR A 23 -10.67 -9.78 -14.47
CA THR A 23 -11.43 -9.46 -15.68
C THR A 23 -10.85 -8.25 -16.42
N GLN A 24 -10.54 -7.17 -15.71
CA GLN A 24 -10.01 -5.94 -16.30
C GLN A 24 -8.64 -6.13 -16.95
N THR A 25 -7.80 -6.96 -16.35
CA THR A 25 -6.40 -7.16 -16.75
C THR A 25 -6.20 -8.40 -17.64
N GLY A 26 -7.25 -9.19 -17.88
CA GLY A 26 -7.19 -10.40 -18.71
C GLY A 26 -6.40 -11.54 -18.07
N THR A 27 -6.32 -11.59 -16.74
CA THR A 27 -5.62 -12.62 -15.95
C THR A 27 -6.63 -13.41 -15.10
N SER A 28 -6.17 -14.43 -14.39
CA SER A 28 -6.96 -15.19 -13.43
C SER A 28 -6.81 -14.64 -12.01
N VAL A 29 -7.82 -14.90 -11.16
CA VAL A 29 -7.73 -14.58 -9.72
C VAL A 29 -6.57 -15.30 -9.06
N GLU A 30 -6.25 -16.52 -9.50
CA GLU A 30 -5.12 -17.29 -8.96
C GLU A 30 -3.77 -16.64 -9.27
N GLU A 31 -3.57 -16.16 -10.50
CA GLU A 31 -2.36 -15.40 -10.87
C GLU A 31 -2.22 -14.12 -10.05
N LEU A 32 -3.33 -13.41 -9.77
CA LEU A 32 -3.30 -12.24 -8.90
C LEU A 32 -2.91 -12.60 -7.45
N ARG A 33 -3.45 -13.70 -6.90
CA ARG A 33 -3.07 -14.18 -5.55
C ARG A 33 -1.58 -14.54 -5.49
N GLN A 34 -1.07 -15.21 -6.51
CA GLN A 34 0.35 -15.56 -6.61
C GLN A 34 1.23 -14.31 -6.72
N LEU A 35 0.80 -13.32 -7.51
CA LEU A 35 1.48 -12.04 -7.60
C LEU A 35 1.50 -11.30 -6.24
N GLU A 36 0.35 -11.20 -5.56
CA GLU A 36 0.28 -10.59 -4.23
C GLU A 36 1.20 -11.30 -3.23
N GLN A 37 1.22 -12.63 -3.26
CA GLN A 37 2.10 -13.42 -2.40
C GLN A 37 3.58 -13.14 -2.73
N ALA A 38 3.96 -13.14 -4.00
CA ALA A 38 5.31 -12.83 -4.43
C ALA A 38 5.74 -11.41 -4.00
N LEU A 39 4.85 -10.42 -4.11
CA LEU A 39 5.11 -9.06 -3.65
C LEU A 39 5.35 -8.98 -2.13
N ARG A 40 4.66 -9.81 -1.33
CA ARG A 40 4.86 -9.87 0.13
C ARG A 40 6.21 -10.47 0.51
N GLU A 41 6.75 -11.36 -0.31
CA GLU A 41 8.05 -12.03 -0.09
C GLU A 41 9.25 -11.12 -0.37
N ILE A 42 9.08 -10.07 -1.18
CA ILE A 42 10.11 -9.07 -1.42
C ILE A 42 10.38 -8.31 -0.10
N PRO A 43 11.64 -8.20 0.37
CA PRO A 43 11.97 -7.38 1.53
C PRO A 43 11.39 -5.97 1.39
N ILE A 44 10.79 -5.44 2.46
CA ILE A 44 10.04 -4.18 2.41
C ILE A 44 10.88 -3.03 1.84
N ASP A 45 12.16 -2.93 2.21
CA ASP A 45 13.06 -1.89 1.70
C ASP A 45 13.23 -2.00 0.18
N ARG A 46 13.44 -3.21 -0.36
CA ARG A 46 13.55 -3.43 -1.81
C ARG A 46 12.26 -3.12 -2.56
N TYR A 47 11.13 -3.42 -1.96
CA TYR A 47 9.84 -3.08 -2.52
C TYR A 47 9.63 -1.56 -2.58
N LEU A 48 9.97 -0.84 -1.50
CA LEU A 48 9.87 0.61 -1.44
C LEU A 48 10.82 1.28 -2.45
N GLU A 49 12.07 0.81 -2.54
CA GLU A 49 13.02 1.25 -3.57
C GLU A 49 12.46 1.03 -4.99
N GLY A 50 11.86 -0.13 -5.26
CA GLY A 50 11.27 -0.45 -6.56
C GLY A 50 10.05 0.43 -6.91
N CYS A 51 9.25 0.81 -5.92
CA CYS A 51 8.06 1.64 -6.13
C CYS A 51 8.35 3.14 -6.18
N PHE A 52 9.30 3.63 -5.37
CA PHE A 52 9.49 5.07 -5.12
C PHE A 52 10.93 5.55 -5.35
N GLY A 53 11.86 4.67 -5.69
CA GLY A 53 13.29 4.97 -5.88
C GLY A 53 14.10 4.89 -4.58
N GLU A 54 15.43 4.89 -4.70
CA GLU A 54 16.35 4.68 -3.56
C GLU A 54 16.26 5.74 -2.45
N ASN A 55 15.87 6.97 -2.79
CA ASN A 55 15.74 8.08 -1.84
C ASN A 55 14.27 8.37 -1.50
N HIS A 56 13.45 7.33 -1.39
CA HIS A 56 12.01 7.43 -1.16
C HIS A 56 11.63 8.14 0.17
N GLY A 57 12.55 8.25 1.13
CA GLY A 57 12.32 9.00 2.37
C GLY A 57 11.22 8.41 3.27
N ALA A 58 10.99 7.10 3.19
CA ALA A 58 9.92 6.46 3.96
C ALA A 58 10.24 6.49 5.45
N PHE A 59 9.22 6.76 6.26
CA PHE A 59 9.26 6.63 7.71
C PHE A 59 8.40 5.44 8.13
N TYR A 60 8.90 4.59 9.03
CA TYR A 60 8.13 3.47 9.58
C TYR A 60 7.45 3.85 10.90
N ASP A 61 6.12 3.74 10.93
CA ASP A 61 5.31 3.81 12.15
C ASP A 61 5.04 2.40 12.70
N PRO A 62 5.71 1.99 13.80
CA PRO A 62 5.55 0.67 14.38
C PRO A 62 4.19 0.45 15.06
N ARG A 63 3.49 1.53 15.44
CA ARG A 63 2.19 1.42 16.11
C ARG A 63 1.14 0.95 15.12
N GLU A 64 1.18 1.50 13.91
CA GLU A 64 0.24 1.17 12.84
C GLU A 64 0.75 0.13 11.85
N ASP A 65 2.03 -0.26 11.94
CA ASP A 65 2.70 -1.16 10.98
C ASP A 65 2.63 -0.59 9.55
N LEU A 66 3.08 0.66 9.42
CA LEU A 66 2.98 1.46 8.20
C LEU A 66 4.32 2.08 7.80
N TRP A 67 4.68 1.94 6.53
CA TRP A 67 5.70 2.75 5.88
C TRP A 67 5.02 3.93 5.20
N ILE A 68 5.37 5.14 5.61
CA ILE A 68 4.81 6.39 5.10
C ILE A 68 5.85 7.03 4.18
N VAL A 69 5.56 7.04 2.89
CA VAL A 69 6.39 7.63 1.84
C VAL A 69 5.85 9.03 1.52
N PRO A 70 6.64 10.10 1.69
CA PRO A 70 6.22 11.44 1.29
C PRO A 70 6.04 11.53 -0.23
N ASN A 71 4.99 12.21 -0.69
CA ASN A 71 4.82 12.56 -2.09
C ASN A 71 5.32 13.99 -2.33
N HIS A 72 6.60 14.10 -2.74
CA HIS A 72 7.25 15.39 -2.99
C HIS A 72 6.77 16.13 -4.25
N ALA A 73 6.03 15.45 -5.14
CA ALA A 73 5.47 16.07 -6.33
C ALA A 73 4.12 16.77 -6.08
N HIS A 74 3.62 16.75 -4.84
CA HIS A 74 2.38 17.44 -4.47
C HIS A 74 2.65 18.93 -4.23
N ASP A 75 2.12 19.78 -5.12
CA ASP A 75 2.27 21.23 -5.05
C ASP A 75 1.13 21.93 -4.27
N GLY A 76 0.12 21.19 -3.82
CA GLY A 76 -1.01 21.72 -3.07
C GLY A 76 -0.67 21.98 -1.59
N PRO A 77 -1.53 22.69 -0.85
CA PRO A 77 -1.34 22.88 0.58
C PRO A 77 -1.36 21.54 1.33
N GLY A 78 -0.58 21.44 2.41
CA GLY A 78 -0.51 20.27 3.26
C GLY A 78 0.63 19.31 2.93
N PHE A 79 0.56 18.09 3.46
CA PHE A 79 1.55 17.04 3.28
C PHE A 79 0.91 15.82 2.61
N ALA A 80 1.28 15.55 1.36
CA ALA A 80 0.84 14.36 0.65
C ALA A 80 1.75 13.16 0.93
N PHE A 81 1.16 11.97 1.03
CA PHE A 81 1.89 10.74 1.31
C PHE A 81 1.22 9.51 0.70
N THR A 82 2.01 8.44 0.57
CA THR A 82 1.54 7.07 0.34
C THR A 82 1.92 6.23 1.56
N ALA A 83 0.95 5.58 2.18
CA ALA A 83 1.16 4.70 3.33
C ALA A 83 0.97 3.24 2.91
N ILE A 84 1.95 2.40 3.23
CA ILE A 84 2.00 0.98 2.83
C ILE A 84 2.09 0.13 4.08
N ARG A 85 1.26 -0.92 4.13
CA ARG A 85 1.28 -1.94 5.20
C ARG A 85 2.22 -3.10 4.85
N SER A 86 2.53 -3.90 5.86
CA SER A 86 3.34 -5.12 5.70
C SER A 86 2.75 -6.13 4.70
N ASP A 87 1.41 -6.18 4.58
CA ASP A 87 0.66 -7.01 3.63
C ASP A 87 0.63 -6.45 2.19
N ARG A 88 1.27 -5.29 1.96
CA ARG A 88 1.34 -4.52 0.70
C ARG A 88 0.05 -3.85 0.27
N SER A 89 -0.99 -3.88 1.11
CA SER A 89 -2.08 -2.92 0.97
C SER A 89 -1.57 -1.51 1.23
N TRP A 90 -2.13 -0.54 0.52
CA TRP A 90 -1.69 0.84 0.60
C TRP A 90 -2.86 1.80 0.46
N PHE A 91 -2.63 3.04 0.86
CA PHE A 91 -3.52 4.16 0.59
C PHE A 91 -2.68 5.44 0.46
N ALA A 92 -3.23 6.43 -0.22
CA ALA A 92 -2.63 7.75 -0.31
C ALA A 92 -3.53 8.79 0.37
N GLY A 93 -2.94 9.86 0.85
CA GLY A 93 -3.67 10.94 1.51
C GLY A 93 -2.92 12.25 1.48
N VAL A 94 -3.63 13.32 1.80
CA VAL A 94 -3.06 14.66 2.04
C VAL A 94 -3.48 15.10 3.42
N VAL A 95 -2.51 15.39 4.28
CA VAL A 95 -2.77 16.00 5.58
C VAL A 95 -2.88 17.52 5.39
N PRO A 96 -4.01 18.15 5.74
CA PRO A 96 -4.15 19.59 5.60
C PRO A 96 -3.23 20.35 6.56
N PRO A 97 -2.86 21.61 6.24
CA PRO A 97 -2.09 22.46 7.14
C PRO A 97 -2.76 22.57 8.52
N GLY A 98 -1.97 22.54 9.60
CA GLY A 98 -2.47 22.74 10.97
C GLY A 98 -3.12 21.51 11.64
N ALA A 99 -3.20 20.36 10.96
CA ALA A 99 -3.84 19.16 11.51
C ALA A 99 -3.08 18.51 12.69
N PHE A 100 -1.78 18.82 12.84
CA PHE A 100 -0.92 18.26 13.90
C PHE A 100 -0.52 19.30 14.97
N GLN A 101 -1.33 20.34 15.16
CA GLN A 101 -1.15 21.29 16.26
C GLN A 101 -1.73 20.78 17.58
#